data_AF-A0A0U2ZTH3-F1
#
_entry.id   AF-A0A0U2ZTH3-F1
#
_cell.length_a   1.000
_cell.length_b   1.000
_cell.length_c   1.000
_cell.angle_alpha   90.00
_cell.angle_beta   90.00
_cell.angle_gamma   90.00
#
_symmetry.space_group_name_H-M   'P 1'
#
loop_
_entity.id
_entity.type
_entity.pdbx_description
1 polymer ?
#
loop_
_entity_poly.entity_id
_entity_poly.type
_entity_poly.pdbx_seq_one_letter_code
_entity_poly.pdbx_strand_id
1 'polypeptide(L)'
;MTTRDSLGKQAAASISLLLLLLFGATAEAQVASEGRVTLKGQLVCSLCWFEADRKETPYGTPADIQCAKDCAEKDIPPAVAVKSGEEYKLYVIDGKQFKENKEKWLDYIGKEVQATGRVRVNKGQRIPGR
;
A
#
# COMPACT_ATOMS: atom_id res chain seq x y z
N MET A 1 67.26 16.18 21.75
CA MET A 1 66.37 17.08 22.51
C MET A 1 65.68 17.98 21.48
N THR A 2 64.44 17.70 21.06
CA THR A 2 63.16 18.29 21.58
C THR A 2 63.26 19.83 21.64
N THR A 3 62.40 20.65 21.03
CA THR A 3 61.02 20.47 20.53
C THR A 3 60.66 21.66 19.64
N ARG A 4 59.75 21.43 18.68
CA ARG A 4 58.94 22.45 17.99
C ARG A 4 58.06 23.18 19.02
N ASP A 5 57.77 24.46 18.81
CA ASP A 5 56.38 24.99 18.83
C ASP A 5 56.31 26.51 18.63
N SER A 6 55.13 26.93 18.17
CA SER A 6 54.57 28.29 18.19
C SER A 6 54.67 29.12 16.91
N LEU A 7 53.88 28.73 15.89
CA LEU A 7 53.22 29.70 15.01
C LEU A 7 51.75 29.82 15.40
N GLY A 8 51.51 30.61 16.45
CA GLY A 8 50.20 31.14 16.79
C GLY A 8 49.99 32.49 16.11
N LYS A 9 48.74 32.76 15.72
CA LYS A 9 48.19 34.03 15.19
C LYS A 9 48.42 34.27 13.70
N GLN A 10 47.38 33.95 12.92
CA GLN A 10 46.64 34.88 12.06
C GLN A 10 45.94 34.11 10.94
N ALA A 11 44.63 33.93 11.04
CA ALA A 11 43.69 33.77 9.92
C ALA A 11 42.27 33.37 10.40
N ALA A 12 41.91 33.67 11.66
CA ALA A 12 40.54 33.47 12.14
C ALA A 12 39.71 34.73 11.89
N ALA A 13 39.44 35.07 10.62
CA ALA A 13 38.55 36.20 10.33
C ALA A 13 37.78 36.14 9.00
N SER A 14 38.14 35.29 8.03
CA SER A 14 37.57 35.42 6.67
C SER A 14 36.87 34.17 6.12
N ILE A 15 36.57 33.18 6.97
CA ILE A 15 35.90 31.93 6.56
C ILE A 15 34.70 31.65 7.48
N SER A 16 33.82 32.64 7.70
CA SER A 16 32.56 32.40 8.41
C SER A 16 31.32 32.94 7.72
N LEU A 17 31.45 33.73 6.65
CA LEU A 17 30.28 34.33 6.00
C LEU A 17 29.79 33.57 4.74
N LEU A 18 30.58 32.65 4.19
CA LEU A 18 30.20 31.92 2.96
C LEU A 18 29.49 30.57 3.19
N LEU A 19 29.46 30.06 4.43
CA LEU A 19 28.83 28.77 4.76
C LEU A 19 27.35 28.88 5.18
N LEU A 20 26.82 30.10 5.35
CA LEU A 20 25.45 30.33 5.79
C LEU A 20 24.43 30.47 4.65
N LEU A 21 24.85 30.49 3.38
CA LEU A 21 23.97 30.67 2.22
C LEU A 21 23.62 29.38 1.46
N LEU A 22 24.09 28.22 1.89
CA LEU A 22 23.86 26.93 1.21
C LEU A 22 22.76 26.07 1.83
N PHE A 23 22.04 26.56 2.85
CA PHE A 23 20.99 25.79 3.55
C PHE A 23 19.55 26.22 3.24
N GLY A 24 19.33 27.04 2.19
CA GLY A 24 18.01 27.54 1.84
C GLY A 24 17.56 27.08 0.45
N ALA A 25 17.03 25.86 0.32
CA ALA A 25 15.95 25.50 -0.62
C ALA A 25 15.88 23.99 -0.91
N THR A 26 15.58 23.17 0.10
CA THR A 26 14.90 21.87 -0.14
C THR A 26 13.87 21.62 0.96
N ALA A 27 12.96 22.56 1.16
CA ALA A 27 11.69 22.27 1.81
C ALA A 27 10.72 21.81 0.70
N GLU A 28 10.97 20.62 0.15
CA GLU A 28 9.90 19.91 -0.53
C GLU A 28 8.91 19.53 0.57
N ALA A 29 7.86 20.34 0.69
CA ALA A 29 6.67 20.00 1.44
C ALA A 29 6.06 18.75 0.80
N GLN A 30 6.55 17.58 1.21
CA GLN A 30 5.81 16.34 1.10
C GLN A 30 4.65 16.50 2.07
N VAL A 31 3.58 17.13 1.60
CA VAL A 31 2.26 16.98 2.22
C VAL A 31 1.93 15.50 2.08
N ALA A 32 2.35 14.72 3.08
CA ALA A 32 1.86 13.38 3.27
C ALA A 32 0.34 13.51 3.40
N SER A 33 -0.39 13.20 2.32
CA SER A 33 -1.84 13.21 2.35
C SER A 33 -2.26 12.31 3.51
N GLU A 34 -2.91 12.87 4.52
CA GLU A 34 -3.33 12.11 5.69
C GLU A 34 -4.33 11.01 5.30
N GLY A 35 -3.76 9.83 5.02
CA GLY A 35 -4.35 8.52 5.25
C GLY A 35 -5.35 8.01 4.21
N ARG A 36 -5.17 8.28 2.90
CA ARG A 36 -5.84 7.56 1.81
C ARG A 36 -4.80 6.96 0.86
N VAL A 37 -5.06 5.74 0.38
CA VAL A 37 -4.22 5.04 -0.60
C VAL A 37 -5.07 4.61 -1.79
N THR A 38 -4.44 4.54 -2.96
CA THR A 38 -5.03 3.93 -4.16
C THR A 38 -4.41 2.56 -4.37
N LEU A 39 -5.25 1.54 -4.38
CA LEU A 39 -4.86 0.15 -4.62
C LEU A 39 -5.26 -0.22 -6.03
N LYS A 40 -4.30 -0.76 -6.80
CA LYS A 40 -4.55 -1.35 -8.11
C LYS A 40 -4.43 -2.86 -8.00
N GLY A 41 -5.46 -3.59 -8.40
CA GLY A 41 -5.49 -5.04 -8.28
C GLY A 41 -6.79 -5.64 -8.78
N GLN A 42 -6.95 -6.95 -8.65
CA GLN A 42 -8.18 -7.64 -9.07
C GLN A 42 -9.20 -7.66 -7.92
N LEU A 43 -10.47 -7.41 -8.20
CA LEU A 43 -11.54 -7.57 -7.22
C LEU A 43 -11.97 -9.04 -7.14
N VAL A 44 -11.84 -9.66 -5.97
CA VAL A 44 -11.99 -11.11 -5.77
C VAL A 44 -12.77 -11.41 -4.49
N CYS A 45 -13.19 -12.65 -4.28
CA CYS A 45 -13.70 -13.04 -2.97
C CYS A 45 -12.57 -13.24 -1.98
N SER A 46 -12.75 -12.70 -0.77
CA SER A 46 -11.80 -12.79 0.34
C SER A 46 -11.60 -14.22 0.88
N LEU A 47 -12.51 -15.16 0.55
CA LEU A 47 -12.43 -16.57 0.94
C LEU A 47 -11.82 -17.44 -0.18
N CYS A 48 -12.40 -17.46 -1.38
CA CYS A 48 -11.98 -18.39 -2.45
C CYS A 48 -10.59 -18.07 -3.02
N TRP A 49 -10.07 -16.85 -2.81
CA TRP A 49 -8.79 -16.43 -3.40
C TRP A 49 -7.64 -17.38 -3.08
N PHE A 50 -7.63 -18.00 -1.90
CA PHE A 50 -6.55 -18.89 -1.45
C PHE A 50 -6.66 -20.33 -1.93
N GLU A 51 -7.74 -20.70 -2.62
CA GLU A 51 -7.97 -22.08 -3.06
C GLU A 51 -7.12 -22.48 -4.28
N ALA A 52 -6.59 -21.50 -5.03
CA ALA A 52 -5.79 -21.76 -6.22
C ALA A 52 -4.39 -21.12 -6.15
N ASP A 53 -3.44 -21.71 -6.90
CA ASP A 53 -2.12 -21.11 -7.08
C ASP A 53 -2.21 -19.89 -8.01
N ARG A 54 -2.02 -18.70 -7.41
CA ARG A 54 -2.07 -17.41 -8.12
C ARG A 54 -0.75 -17.08 -8.85
N LYS A 55 0.25 -17.95 -8.77
CA LYS A 55 1.41 -17.92 -9.68
C LYS A 55 1.06 -18.51 -11.04
N GLU A 56 0.23 -19.56 -11.07
CA GLU A 56 -0.23 -20.21 -12.30
C GLU A 56 -1.48 -19.54 -12.89
N THR A 57 -2.41 -19.12 -12.01
CA THR A 57 -3.66 -18.45 -12.40
C THR A 57 -3.80 -17.07 -11.73
N PRO A 58 -2.99 -16.07 -12.15
CA PRO A 58 -2.92 -14.75 -11.50
C PRO A 58 -4.26 -14.04 -11.33
N TYR A 59 -5.18 -14.28 -12.24
CA TYR A 59 -6.49 -13.63 -12.30
C TYR A 59 -7.65 -14.63 -12.12
N GLY A 60 -7.33 -15.84 -11.68
CA GLY A 60 -8.26 -16.95 -11.52
C GLY A 60 -8.80 -17.54 -12.82
N THR A 61 -9.65 -18.54 -12.63
CA THR A 61 -10.40 -19.27 -13.63
C THR A 61 -11.86 -18.78 -13.68
N PRO A 62 -12.67 -19.19 -14.67
CA PRO A 62 -14.11 -18.91 -14.64
C PRO A 62 -14.79 -19.43 -13.36
N ALA A 63 -14.31 -20.53 -12.77
CA ALA A 63 -14.83 -21.05 -11.51
C ALA A 63 -14.50 -20.11 -10.33
N ASP A 64 -13.31 -19.54 -10.29
CA ASP A 64 -12.93 -18.53 -9.28
C ASP A 64 -13.81 -17.29 -9.35
N ILE A 65 -14.09 -16.82 -10.58
CA ILE A 65 -14.97 -15.67 -10.81
C ILE A 65 -16.39 -15.97 -10.33
N GLN A 66 -16.90 -17.18 -10.59
CA GLN A 66 -18.21 -17.58 -10.11
C GLN A 66 -18.23 -17.68 -8.57
N CYS A 67 -17.23 -18.31 -7.94
CA CYS A 67 -17.11 -18.36 -6.49
C CYS A 67 -17.12 -16.95 -5.88
N ALA A 68 -16.46 -16.01 -6.55
CA ALA A 68 -16.41 -14.63 -6.08
C ALA A 68 -17.77 -13.90 -6.17
N LYS A 69 -18.57 -14.19 -7.19
CA LYS A 69 -19.96 -13.69 -7.27
C LYS A 69 -20.83 -14.29 -6.17
N ASP A 70 -20.74 -15.60 -5.97
CA ASP A 70 -21.52 -16.30 -4.94
C ASP A 70 -21.19 -15.78 -3.52
N CYS A 71 -19.91 -15.47 -3.25
CA CYS A 71 -19.51 -14.81 -2.00
C CYS A 71 -20.21 -13.45 -1.83
N ALA A 72 -20.15 -12.62 -2.86
CA ALA A 72 -20.72 -11.29 -2.81
C ALA A 72 -22.25 -11.34 -2.63
N GLU A 73 -22.94 -12.29 -3.29
CA GLU A 73 -24.37 -12.54 -3.08
C GLU A 73 -24.70 -12.90 -1.64
N LYS A 74 -23.83 -13.68 -0.97
CA LYS A 74 -23.91 -14.06 0.46
C LYS A 74 -23.43 -12.98 1.44
N ASP A 75 -23.32 -11.74 0.98
CA ASP A 75 -22.85 -10.58 1.77
C ASP A 75 -21.43 -10.73 2.34
N ILE A 76 -20.60 -11.58 1.73
CA ILE A 76 -19.18 -11.70 2.06
C ILE A 76 -18.45 -10.57 1.33
N PRO A 77 -17.79 -9.64 2.05
CA PRO A 77 -17.12 -8.53 1.40
C PRO A 77 -15.98 -9.01 0.48
N PRO A 78 -15.91 -8.50 -0.76
CA PRO A 78 -14.82 -8.81 -1.66
C PRO A 78 -13.52 -8.16 -1.15
N ALA A 79 -12.40 -8.55 -1.74
CA ALA A 79 -11.09 -7.98 -1.50
C ALA A 79 -10.45 -7.52 -2.81
N VAL A 80 -9.57 -6.52 -2.72
CA VAL A 80 -8.65 -6.19 -3.81
C VAL A 80 -7.37 -6.98 -3.61
N ALA A 81 -7.07 -7.88 -4.54
CA ALA A 81 -5.82 -8.61 -4.60
C ALA A 81 -4.76 -7.77 -5.32
N VAL A 82 -3.81 -7.24 -4.55
CA VAL A 82 -2.74 -6.36 -5.03
C VAL A 82 -1.44 -7.15 -5.11
N LYS A 83 -0.84 -7.21 -6.30
CA LYS A 83 0.47 -7.83 -6.48
C LYS A 83 1.55 -6.99 -5.77
N SER A 84 2.35 -7.64 -4.93
CA SER A 84 3.42 -7.04 -4.13
C SER A 84 4.68 -7.90 -4.27
N GLY A 85 5.44 -7.67 -5.34
CA GLY A 85 6.55 -8.56 -5.71
C GLY A 85 6.03 -9.85 -6.32
N GLU A 86 6.43 -11.00 -5.76
CA GLU A 86 5.99 -12.33 -6.19
C GLU A 86 4.70 -12.80 -5.50
N GLU A 87 4.22 -12.04 -4.53
CA GLU A 87 3.06 -12.38 -3.69
C GLU A 87 1.87 -11.45 -3.97
N TYR A 88 0.72 -11.83 -3.45
CA TYR A 88 -0.48 -10.98 -3.45
C TYR A 88 -0.88 -10.63 -2.02
N LYS A 89 -1.20 -9.35 -1.81
CA LYS A 89 -1.80 -8.85 -0.57
C LYS A 89 -3.28 -8.61 -0.79
N LEU A 90 -4.12 -9.13 0.09
CA LEU A 90 -5.57 -8.89 0.07
C LEU A 90 -5.94 -7.69 0.94
N TYR A 91 -6.73 -6.80 0.36
CA TYR A 91 -7.34 -5.68 1.07
C TYR A 91 -8.86 -5.84 1.01
N VAL A 92 -9.45 -6.30 2.11
CA VAL A 92 -10.89 -6.54 2.21
C VAL A 92 -11.65 -5.21 2.20
N ILE A 93 -12.68 -5.11 1.36
CA ILE A 93 -13.57 -3.96 1.33
C ILE A 93 -14.35 -3.93 2.64
N ASP A 94 -14.46 -2.75 3.26
CA ASP A 94 -15.23 -2.58 4.49
C ASP A 94 -16.67 -3.07 4.30
N GLY A 95 -17.16 -3.89 5.23
CA GLY A 95 -18.46 -4.56 5.08
C GLY A 95 -19.64 -3.60 5.00
N LYS A 96 -19.57 -2.42 5.64
CA LYS A 96 -20.61 -1.39 5.52
C LYS A 96 -20.58 -0.77 4.11
N GLN A 97 -19.39 -0.40 3.64
CA GLN A 97 -19.21 0.14 2.28
C GLN A 97 -19.64 -0.83 1.18
N PHE A 98 -19.36 -2.13 1.38
CA PHE A 98 -19.81 -3.18 0.47
C PHE A 98 -21.34 -3.25 0.42
N LYS A 99 -22.01 -3.35 1.58
CA LYS A 99 -23.48 -3.44 1.64
C LYS A 99 -24.17 -2.22 0.99
N GLU A 100 -23.66 -1.02 1.23
CA GLU A 100 -24.22 0.22 0.66
C GLU A 100 -24.05 0.32 -0.86
N ASN A 101 -23.11 -0.44 -1.45
CA ASN A 101 -22.76 -0.33 -2.88
C ASN A 101 -22.70 -1.69 -3.57
N LYS A 102 -23.39 -2.71 -3.05
CA LYS A 102 -23.24 -4.12 -3.44
C LYS A 102 -23.32 -4.32 -4.95
N GLU A 103 -24.36 -3.79 -5.58
CA GLU A 103 -24.59 -3.90 -7.03
C GLU A 103 -23.41 -3.36 -7.84
N LYS A 104 -22.86 -2.20 -7.45
CA LYS A 104 -21.70 -1.61 -8.13
C LYS A 104 -20.49 -2.52 -8.02
N TRP A 105 -20.27 -3.16 -6.88
CA TRP A 105 -19.13 -4.06 -6.69
C TRP A 105 -19.26 -5.37 -7.48
N LEU A 106 -20.48 -5.90 -7.62
CA LEU A 106 -20.74 -7.15 -8.36
C LEU A 106 -20.27 -7.06 -9.82
N ASP A 107 -20.44 -5.91 -10.46
CA ASP A 107 -20.01 -5.67 -11.85
C ASP A 107 -18.49 -5.74 -12.05
N TYR A 108 -17.71 -5.61 -10.98
CA TYR A 108 -16.25 -5.59 -11.03
C TYR A 108 -15.60 -6.88 -10.53
N ILE A 109 -16.37 -7.86 -10.08
CA ILE A 109 -15.82 -9.14 -9.62
C ILE A 109 -15.05 -9.83 -10.76
N GLY A 110 -13.81 -10.24 -10.47
CA GLY A 110 -12.88 -10.82 -11.43
C GLY A 110 -12.18 -9.82 -12.35
N LYS A 111 -12.44 -8.51 -12.21
CA LYS A 111 -11.83 -7.46 -13.04
C LYS A 111 -10.71 -6.74 -12.28
N GLU A 112 -9.76 -6.19 -13.04
CA GLU A 112 -8.80 -5.22 -12.50
C GLU A 112 -9.53 -3.91 -12.15
N VAL A 113 -9.28 -3.40 -10.95
CA VAL A 113 -9.89 -2.19 -10.41
C VAL A 113 -8.82 -1.28 -9.80
N GLN A 114 -9.16 0.01 -9.68
CA GLN A 114 -8.47 0.95 -8.82
C GLN A 114 -9.40 1.37 -7.69
N ALA A 115 -9.06 1.03 -6.45
CA ALA A 115 -9.84 1.35 -5.27
C ALA A 115 -9.11 2.39 -4.42
N THR A 116 -9.75 3.53 -4.14
CA THR A 116 -9.16 4.59 -3.32
C THR A 116 -9.87 4.66 -1.97
N GLY A 117 -9.12 4.50 -0.87
CA GLY A 117 -9.71 4.50 0.47
C GLY A 117 -8.68 4.56 1.58
N ARG A 118 -9.14 4.49 2.83
CA ARG A 118 -8.25 4.35 3.99
C ARG A 118 -8.02 2.86 4.23
N VAL A 119 -6.77 2.43 4.38
CA VAL A 119 -6.45 1.06 4.81
C VAL A 119 -6.36 1.03 6.33
N ARG A 120 -7.04 0.05 6.94
CA ARG A 120 -6.98 -0.22 8.38
C ARG A 120 -6.48 -1.63 8.59
N VAL A 121 -5.55 -1.80 9.52
CA VAL A 121 -5.10 -3.13 9.95
C VAL A 121 -5.96 -3.55 11.14
N ASN A 122 -6.88 -4.48 10.92
CA ASN A 122 -7.55 -5.15 12.03
C ASN A 122 -6.63 -6.28 12.53
N LYS A 123 -6.10 -6.13 13.75
CA LYS A 123 -5.43 -7.22 14.46
C LYS A 123 -6.46 -8.32 14.74
N GLY A 124 -6.51 -9.38 13.94
CA GLY A 124 -7.23 -10.60 14.36
C GLY A 124 -7.88 -11.51 13.32
N GLN A 125 -7.90 -11.20 12.02
CA GLN A 125 -8.63 -12.07 11.08
C GLN A 125 -7.74 -13.21 10.55
N ARG A 126 -7.64 -14.29 11.32
CA ARG A 126 -7.36 -15.64 10.79
C ARG A 126 -8.68 -16.19 10.26
N ILE A 127 -8.79 -16.36 8.95
CA ILE A 127 -9.93 -17.07 8.36
C ILE A 127 -9.57 -18.58 8.37
N PRO A 128 -10.27 -19.42 9.14
CA PRO A 128 -10.05 -20.87 9.11
C PRO A 128 -10.67 -21.44 7.84
N GLY A 129 -9.92 -22.33 7.18
CA GLY A 129 -10.38 -23.08 6.03
C GLY A 129 -11.52 -24.04 6.37
N ARG A 130 -12.26 -24.44 5.33
CA ARG A 130 -12.98 -25.70 5.30
C ARG A 130 -12.63 -26.41 4.00
#